data_AF-A0A0V8JPD9-F1
#
_entry.id   AF-A0A0V8JPD9-F1
#
_cell.length_a   1.000
_cell.length_b   1.000
_cell.length_c   1.000
_cell.angle_alpha   90.00
_cell.angle_beta   90.00
_cell.angle_gamma   90.00
#
_symmetry.space_group_name_H-M   'P 1'
#
loop_
_entity.id
_entity.type
_entity.pdbx_description
1 polymer ?
#
loop_
_entity_poly.entity_id
_entity_poly.type
_entity_poly.pdbx_seq_one_letter_code
_entity_poly.pdbx_strand_id
1 'polypeptide(L)'
;MRENEKFLYNVSYLQERLDDAFSDARASYKVLEKHDSDLRYQLSLTYMNMSFQSYIEAKRIYKEAHLEHREFEGFFEAYKKYKFELKKVITEKDQNTSWLYSRYETLSKEKKELDLFIKGVFQNS
;
A
#
# COMPACT_ATOMS: atom_id res chain seq x y z
N MET A 1 13.19 27.03 -2.39
CA MET A 1 12.02 26.44 -1.70
C MET A 1 12.23 26.63 -0.22
N ARG A 2 11.27 27.22 0.48
CA ARG A 2 11.31 27.36 1.95
C ARG A 2 11.24 25.97 2.60
N GLU A 3 11.72 25.84 3.82
CA GLU A 3 11.77 24.54 4.53
C GLU A 3 10.38 23.90 4.65
N ASN A 4 9.36 24.69 5.01
CA ASN A 4 7.96 24.23 5.06
C ASN A 4 7.44 23.77 3.69
N GLU A 5 7.76 24.50 2.62
CA GLU A 5 7.36 24.11 1.25
C GLU A 5 7.98 22.78 0.83
N LYS A 6 9.25 22.54 1.22
CA LYS A 6 9.94 21.27 0.95
C LYS A 6 9.34 20.11 1.73
N PHE A 7 9.00 20.34 3.00
CA PHE A 7 8.31 19.35 3.82
C PHE A 7 6.96 18.96 3.20
N LEU A 8 6.12 19.94 2.87
CA LEU A 8 4.80 19.69 2.29
C LEU A 8 4.90 19.00 0.93
N TYR A 9 5.85 19.40 0.09
CA TYR A 9 6.13 18.72 -1.16
C TYR A 9 6.47 17.24 -0.94
N ASN A 10 7.34 16.92 0.01
CA ASN A 10 7.71 15.54 0.31
C ASN A 10 6.51 14.73 0.84
N VAL A 11 5.67 15.32 1.68
CA VAL A 11 4.44 14.68 2.18
C VAL A 11 3.45 14.42 1.04
N SER A 12 3.21 15.40 0.17
CA SER A 12 2.35 15.23 -1.02
C SER A 12 2.89 14.13 -1.95
N TYR A 13 4.19 14.14 -2.22
CA TYR A 13 4.79 13.16 -3.12
C TYR A 13 4.78 11.75 -2.51
N LEU A 14 5.03 11.63 -1.21
CA LEU A 14 4.89 10.37 -0.50
C LEU A 14 3.43 9.87 -0.55
N GLN A 15 2.45 10.74 -0.32
CA GLN A 15 1.03 10.40 -0.39
C GLN A 15 0.67 9.80 -1.75
N GLU A 16 1.08 10.45 -2.84
CA GLU A 16 0.82 9.98 -4.20
C GLU A 16 1.36 8.56 -4.44
N ARG A 17 2.60 8.28 -4.00
CA ARG A 17 3.21 6.96 -4.14
C ARG A 17 2.50 5.90 -3.28
N LEU A 18 2.01 6.27 -2.09
CA LEU A 18 1.24 5.38 -1.21
C LEU A 18 -0.16 5.10 -1.76
N ASP A 19 -0.79 6.08 -2.40
CA ASP A 19 -2.06 5.93 -3.11
C ASP A 19 -1.94 4.96 -4.28
N ASP A 20 -0.92 5.14 -5.12
CA ASP A 20 -0.61 4.22 -6.23
C ASP A 20 -0.39 2.79 -5.69
N ALA A 21 0.46 2.65 -4.67
CA ALA A 21 0.75 1.35 -4.07
C ALA A 21 -0.52 0.67 -3.54
N PHE A 22 -1.38 1.40 -2.83
CA PHE A 22 -2.63 0.86 -2.29
C PHE A 22 -3.65 0.53 -3.38
N SER A 23 -3.78 1.38 -4.41
CA SER A 23 -4.71 1.17 -5.53
C SER A 23 -4.39 -0.12 -6.28
N ASP A 24 -3.11 -0.33 -6.61
CA ASP A 24 -2.66 -1.55 -7.27
C ASP A 24 -2.72 -2.78 -6.35
N ALA A 25 -2.43 -2.63 -5.05
CA ALA A 25 -2.63 -3.71 -4.08
C ALA A 25 -4.11 -4.13 -4.03
N ARG A 26 -5.04 -3.16 -4.02
CA ARG A 26 -6.47 -3.44 -4.09
C ARG A 26 -6.89 -4.10 -5.40
N ALA A 27 -6.31 -3.69 -6.53
CA ALA A 27 -6.55 -4.36 -7.81
C ALA A 27 -6.08 -5.81 -7.76
N SER A 28 -4.88 -6.06 -7.22
CA SER A 28 -4.32 -7.42 -7.07
C SER A 28 -5.19 -8.35 -6.21
N TYR A 29 -5.84 -7.81 -5.17
CA TYR A 29 -6.81 -8.55 -4.35
C TYR A 29 -8.09 -8.85 -5.15
N LYS A 30 -8.71 -7.81 -5.72
CA LYS A 30 -10.03 -7.92 -6.38
C LYS A 30 -10.04 -8.85 -7.58
N VAL A 31 -8.96 -8.96 -8.33
CA VAL A 31 -8.91 -9.86 -9.50
C VAL A 31 -8.96 -11.33 -9.11
N LEU A 32 -8.54 -11.69 -7.89
CA LEU A 32 -8.67 -13.06 -7.38
C LEU A 32 -10.15 -13.43 -7.12
N GLU A 33 -10.99 -12.46 -6.75
CA GLU A 33 -12.41 -12.66 -6.49
C GLU A 33 -13.26 -12.65 -7.78
N LYS A 34 -12.81 -11.94 -8.82
CA LYS A 34 -13.62 -11.67 -10.03
C LYS A 34 -13.43 -12.67 -11.16
N HIS A 35 -12.40 -13.50 -11.11
CA HIS A 35 -12.03 -14.42 -12.18
C HIS A 35 -11.85 -15.83 -11.62
N ASP A 36 -12.44 -16.83 -12.27
CA ASP A 36 -12.38 -18.23 -11.81
C ASP A 36 -11.25 -19.05 -12.46
N SER A 37 -10.56 -18.49 -13.46
CA SER A 37 -9.46 -19.16 -14.14
C SER A 37 -8.10 -18.86 -13.53
N ASP A 38 -7.10 -19.68 -13.86
CA ASP A 38 -5.70 -19.47 -13.47
C ASP A 38 -5.15 -18.09 -13.88
N LEU A 39 -5.78 -17.42 -14.86
CA LEU A 39 -5.48 -16.04 -15.26
C LEU A 39 -5.54 -15.07 -14.07
N ARG A 40 -6.40 -15.31 -13.08
CA ARG A 40 -6.54 -14.46 -11.89
C ARG A 40 -5.24 -14.29 -11.13
N TYR A 41 -4.43 -15.35 -11.06
CA TYR A 41 -3.16 -15.35 -10.35
C TYR A 41 -2.11 -14.53 -11.12
N GLN A 42 -2.11 -14.61 -12.45
CA GLN A 42 -1.23 -13.80 -13.30
C GLN A 42 -1.58 -12.31 -13.25
N LEU A 43 -2.87 -11.98 -13.30
CA LEU A 43 -3.36 -10.61 -13.15
C LEU A 43 -3.02 -10.07 -11.76
N SER A 44 -3.27 -10.86 -10.71
CA SER A 44 -2.96 -10.48 -9.33
C SER A 44 -1.47 -10.20 -9.16
N LEU A 45 -0.60 -11.06 -9.69
CA LEU A 45 0.85 -10.86 -9.65
C LEU A 45 1.29 -9.60 -10.41
N THR A 46 0.68 -9.31 -11.56
CA THR A 46 0.97 -8.10 -12.34
C THR A 46 0.69 -6.84 -11.53
N TYR A 47 -0.52 -6.72 -10.96
CA TYR A 47 -0.87 -5.58 -10.10
C TYR A 47 -0.02 -5.53 -8.84
N MET A 48 0.31 -6.67 -8.23
CA MET A 48 1.19 -6.72 -7.07
C MET A 48 2.59 -6.20 -7.38
N ASN A 49 3.11 -6.46 -8.58
CA ASN A 49 4.41 -5.94 -9.01
C ASN A 49 4.37 -4.42 -9.20
N MET A 50 3.32 -3.88 -9.83
CA MET A 50 3.13 -2.43 -9.97
C MET A 50 3.04 -1.74 -8.60
N SER A 51 2.20 -2.30 -7.73
CA SER A 51 2.06 -1.88 -6.33
C SER A 51 3.41 -1.85 -5.59
N PHE A 52 4.24 -2.87 -5.80
CA PHE A 52 5.53 -2.97 -5.10
C PHE A 52 6.53 -1.91 -5.56
N GLN A 53 6.51 -1.49 -6.83
CA GLN A 53 7.36 -0.40 -7.30
C GLN A 53 7.03 0.91 -6.58
N SER A 54 5.75 1.27 -6.52
CA SER A 54 5.28 2.46 -5.81
C SER A 54 5.57 2.39 -4.30
N TYR A 55 5.43 1.20 -3.69
CA TYR A 55 5.79 0.98 -2.29
C TYR A 55 7.28 1.23 -2.00
N ILE A 56 8.18 0.75 -2.86
CA ILE A 56 9.62 0.94 -2.66
C ILE A 56 9.99 2.42 -2.78
N GLU A 57 9.41 3.12 -3.74
CA GLU A 57 9.62 4.55 -3.92
C GLU A 57 9.07 5.35 -2.72
N ALA A 58 7.87 5.02 -2.24
CA ALA A 58 7.31 5.60 -1.02
C ALA A 58 8.25 5.40 0.18
N LYS A 59 8.82 4.20 0.36
CA LYS A 59 9.80 3.93 1.41
C LYS A 59 11.08 4.73 1.27
N ARG A 60 11.52 5.02 0.05
CA ARG A 60 12.70 5.84 -0.23
C ARG A 60 12.45 7.28 0.23
N ILE A 61 11.34 7.88 -0.22
CA ILE A 61 10.93 9.24 0.15
C ILE A 61 10.78 9.38 1.66
N TYR A 62 10.05 8.46 2.30
CA TYR A 62 9.83 8.45 3.75
C TYR A 62 11.14 8.53 4.55
N LYS A 63 12.17 7.78 4.12
CA LYS A 63 13.49 7.78 4.78
C LYS A 63 14.31 9.02 4.48
N GLU A 64 14.37 9.44 3.22
CA GLU A 64 15.19 10.59 2.81
C GLU A 64 14.64 11.93 3.33
N ALA A 65 13.33 12.02 3.49
CA ALA A 65 12.64 13.20 3.98
C ALA A 65 12.46 13.23 5.50
N HIS A 66 12.93 12.21 6.23
CA HIS A 66 12.77 12.10 7.70
C HIS A 66 11.31 12.28 8.14
N LEU A 67 10.40 11.52 7.50
CA LEU A 67 8.96 11.58 7.76
C LEU A 67 8.52 10.50 8.76
N GLU A 68 9.38 10.14 9.72
CA GLU A 68 9.12 9.09 10.69
C GLU A 68 7.87 9.40 11.52
N HIS A 69 6.79 8.67 11.25
CA HIS A 69 5.52 8.81 11.94
C HIS A 69 4.77 7.48 11.95
N ARG A 70 4.02 7.23 13.03
CA ARG A 70 3.41 5.91 13.29
C ARG A 70 2.42 5.47 12.20
N GLU A 71 1.69 6.40 11.58
CA GLU A 71 0.70 6.09 10.54
C GLU A 71 1.37 5.63 9.23
N PHE A 72 2.54 6.19 8.88
CA PHE A 72 3.32 5.68 7.75
C PHE A 72 3.86 4.29 8.06
N GLU A 73 4.37 4.07 9.27
CA GLU A 73 4.87 2.76 9.70
C GLU A 73 3.77 1.69 9.72
N GLY A 74 2.58 2.04 10.22
CA GLY A 74 1.39 1.20 10.24
C GLY A 74 1.00 0.73 8.84
N PHE A 75 0.92 1.66 7.88
CA PHE A 75 0.69 1.32 6.48
C PHE A 75 1.79 0.39 5.93
N PHE A 76 3.07 0.71 6.13
CA PHE A 76 4.16 -0.08 5.58
C PHE A 76 4.19 -1.50 6.13
N GLU A 77 3.86 -1.69 7.41
CA GLU A 77 3.83 -2.99 8.04
C GLU A 77 2.62 -3.83 7.59
N ALA A 78 1.44 -3.20 7.51
CA ALA A 78 0.27 -3.86 6.95
C ALA A 78 0.47 -4.27 5.48
N TYR A 79 1.13 -3.42 4.68
CA TYR A 79 1.45 -3.71 3.29
C TYR A 79 2.35 -4.94 3.15
N LYS A 80 3.41 -5.07 3.98
CA LYS A 80 4.29 -6.25 3.95
C LYS A 80 3.52 -7.53 4.26
N LYS A 81 2.66 -7.51 5.27
CA LYS A 81 1.84 -8.66 5.68
C LYS A 81 0.85 -9.05 4.58
N TYR A 82 0.20 -8.07 3.96
CA TYR A 82 -0.64 -8.29 2.79
C TYR A 82 0.13 -8.94 1.64
N LYS A 83 1.27 -8.36 1.25
CA LYS A 83 2.15 -8.90 0.19
C LYS A 83 2.55 -10.35 0.48
N PHE A 84 2.89 -10.65 1.73
CA PHE A 84 3.29 -11.99 2.14
C PHE A 84 2.16 -13.00 1.93
N GLU A 85 0.97 -12.73 2.46
CA GLU A 85 -0.18 -13.64 2.30
C GLU A 85 -0.62 -13.75 0.84
N LEU A 86 -0.61 -12.66 0.08
CA LEU A 86 -0.98 -12.68 -1.34
C LEU A 86 -0.04 -13.60 -2.14
N LYS A 87 1.27 -13.51 -1.90
CA LYS A 87 2.25 -14.39 -2.54
C LYS A 87 1.97 -15.86 -2.20
N LYS A 88 1.62 -16.16 -0.95
CA LYS A 88 1.28 -17.52 -0.53
C LYS A 88 0.07 -18.05 -1.30
N VAL A 89 -1.02 -17.28 -1.36
CA VAL A 89 -2.23 -17.63 -2.13
C VAL A 89 -1.92 -17.88 -3.60
N ILE A 90 -1.07 -17.05 -4.22
CA ILE A 90 -0.68 -17.21 -5.63
C ILE A 90 0.19 -18.45 -5.84
N THR A 91 1.20 -18.67 -4.99
CA THR A 91 2.17 -19.77 -5.16
C THR A 91 1.56 -21.13 -4.85
N GLU A 92 0.75 -21.22 -3.79
CA GLU A 92 0.16 -22.48 -3.33
C GLU A 92 -1.21 -22.74 -3.97
N LYS A 93 -1.73 -21.80 -4.76
CA LYS A 93 -3.12 -21.78 -5.24
C LYS A 93 -4.12 -22.02 -4.10
N ASP A 94 -3.81 -21.47 -2.92
CA ASP A 94 -4.57 -21.68 -1.68
C ASP A 94 -6.01 -21.21 -1.88
N GLN A 95 -6.97 -22.12 -1.69
CA GLN A 95 -8.39 -21.82 -1.80
C GLN A 95 -8.93 -21.17 -0.51
N ASN A 96 -8.21 -21.28 0.61
CA ASN A 96 -8.58 -20.63 1.86
C ASN A 96 -7.96 -19.23 1.95
N THR A 97 -8.67 -18.25 1.41
CA THR A 97 -8.22 -16.85 1.37
C THR A 97 -8.51 -16.04 2.64
N SER A 98 -8.95 -16.68 3.74
CA SER A 98 -9.34 -15.99 4.98
C SER A 98 -8.23 -15.09 5.55
N TRP A 99 -6.98 -15.57 5.51
CA TRP A 99 -5.82 -14.80 5.95
C TRP A 99 -5.56 -13.60 5.03
N LEU A 100 -5.62 -13.81 3.72
CA LEU A 100 -5.46 -12.76 2.73
C LEU A 100 -6.52 -11.66 2.91
N TYR A 101 -7.78 -12.05 3.09
CA TYR A 101 -8.88 -11.13 3.39
C TYR A 101 -8.59 -10.30 4.64
N SER A 102 -8.21 -10.95 5.75
CA SER A 102 -7.87 -10.26 7.00
C SER A 102 -6.70 -9.27 6.83
N ARG A 103 -5.67 -9.63 6.05
CA ARG A 103 -4.54 -8.71 5.76
C ARG A 103 -4.94 -7.55 4.86
N TYR A 104 -5.80 -7.78 3.87
CA TYR A 104 -6.30 -6.73 3.00
C TYR A 104 -7.20 -5.73 3.77
N GLU A 105 -8.05 -6.21 4.67
CA GLU A 105 -8.85 -5.34 5.53
C GLU A 105 -7.99 -4.51 6.48
N THR A 106 -6.94 -5.14 7.05
CA THR A 106 -5.96 -4.42 7.88
C THR A 106 -5.25 -3.32 7.07
N LEU A 107 -4.75 -3.65 5.87
CA LEU A 107 -4.11 -2.66 4.98
C LEU A 107 -5.07 -1.52 4.62
N SER A 108 -6.33 -1.83 4.33
CA SER A 108 -7.36 -0.85 4.03
C SER A 108 -7.68 0.06 5.21
N LYS A 109 -7.62 -0.46 6.44
CA LYS A 109 -7.79 0.32 7.66
C LYS A 109 -6.60 1.27 7.87
N GLU A 110 -5.38 0.75 7.83
CA GLU A 110 -4.17 1.57 8.00
C GLU A 110 -4.06 2.67 6.93
N LYS A 111 -4.48 2.38 5.70
CA LYS A 111 -4.56 3.39 4.64
C LYS A 111 -5.51 4.54 4.99
N LYS A 112 -6.67 4.24 5.57
CA LYS A 112 -7.63 5.27 6.01
C LYS A 112 -7.07 6.10 7.16
N GLU A 113 -6.41 5.47 8.13
CA GLU A 113 -5.78 6.17 9.25
C GLU A 113 -4.66 7.11 8.75
N LEU A 114 -3.84 6.64 7.82
CA LEU A 114 -2.82 7.43 7.14
C LEU A 114 -3.43 8.64 6.41
N ASP A 115 -4.51 8.47 5.67
CA ASP A 115 -5.15 9.56 4.93
C ASP A 115 -5.70 10.65 5.84
N LEU A 116 -6.26 10.26 6.99
CA LEU A 116 -6.72 11.20 8.00
C LEU A 116 -5.54 11.98 8.59
N PHE A 117 -4.42 11.31 8.87
CA PHE A 117 -3.22 11.95 9.37
C PHE A 117 -2.64 12.95 8.35
N ILE A 118 -2.45 12.53 7.09
CA ILE A 118 -1.90 13.40 6.04
C ILE A 118 -2.79 14.63 5.82
N LYS A 119 -4.11 14.44 5.81
CA LYS A 119 -5.06 15.57 5.75
C LYS A 119 -4.87 16.53 6.93
N GLY A 120 -4.67 16.01 8.13
CA GLY A 120 -4.38 16.80 9.32
C GLY A 120 -3.06 17.58 9.23
N VAL A 121 -2.03 17.02 8.59
CA VAL A 121 -0.77 17.73 8.30
C VAL A 121 -1.09 18.99 7.48
N PHE A 122 -1.71 18.85 6.31
CA PHE A 122 -2.00 19.99 5.42
C PHE A 122 -2.91 21.06 6.02
N GLN A 123 -3.83 20.69 6.92
CA GLN A 123 -4.72 21.64 7.59
C GLN A 123 -4.03 22.51 8.64
N ASN A 124 -2.89 22.05 9.17
CA ASN A 124 -2.15 22.72 10.25
C ASN A 124 -0.81 23.32 9.77
N SER A 125 -0.58 23.35 8.45
CA SER A 125 0.70 23.75 7.83
C SER A 125 0.75 25.20 7.35
#